data_AF-A0A6B2XQB4-F1
#
_entry.id   AF-A0A6B2XQB4-F1
#
_cell.length_a   1.000
_cell.length_b   1.000
_cell.length_c   1.000
_cell.angle_alpha   90.00
_cell.angle_beta   90.00
_cell.angle_gamma   90.00
#
_symmetry.space_group_name_H-M   'P 1'
#
loop_
_entity.id
_entity.type
_entity.pdbx_description
1 polymer ?
#
loop_
_entity_poly.entity_id
_entity_poly.type
_entity_poly.pdbx_seq_one_letter_code
_entity_poly.pdbx_strand_id
1 'polypeptide(L)'
;VLNVLTGNLDRPGGVLFPLPAAGPRPRPAGPGKGFTLGRWLSRVSGHPEAKSELPIAALAEEIETAGEGRIRALVAIAANPVLSAPDGRRLDAALSGLDFMVSIDPYLNETSRHAHVVLPPPPPSQSAHHDFAFNGFAI
;
A
#
# COMPACT_ATOMS: atom_id res chain seq x y z
N VAL A 1 9.71 -34.14 10.20
CA VAL A 1 10.33 -35.47 10.41
C VAL A 1 9.30 -36.56 10.68
N LEU A 2 8.43 -36.45 11.70
CA LEU A 2 7.44 -37.49 12.02
C LEU A 2 6.49 -37.86 10.86
N ASN A 3 5.96 -36.88 10.12
CA ASN A 3 5.07 -37.15 8.98
C ASN A 3 5.77 -37.88 7.83
N VAL A 4 7.08 -37.64 7.65
CA VAL A 4 7.89 -38.39 6.68
C VAL A 4 8.09 -39.82 7.17
N LEU A 5 8.49 -40.00 8.43
CA LEU A 5 8.75 -41.32 9.02
C LEU A 5 7.51 -42.20 9.10
N THR A 6 6.34 -41.60 9.33
CA THR A 6 5.05 -42.32 9.39
C THR A 6 4.39 -42.44 8.02
N GLY A 7 5.06 -41.96 6.95
CA GLY A 7 4.55 -41.92 5.58
C GLY A 7 3.39 -40.96 5.35
N ASN A 8 2.96 -40.19 6.37
CA ASN A 8 1.81 -39.27 6.34
C ASN A 8 2.05 -38.00 5.51
N LEU A 9 3.22 -37.82 4.89
CA LEU A 9 3.48 -36.68 4.01
C LEU A 9 2.93 -36.94 2.60
N ASP A 10 2.25 -35.96 2.03
CA ASP A 10 1.80 -35.92 0.63
C ASP A 10 0.85 -37.09 0.22
N ARG A 11 -0.09 -37.43 1.10
CA ARG A 11 -1.15 -38.41 0.80
C ARG A 11 -2.53 -37.95 1.28
N PRO A 12 -3.63 -38.45 0.67
CA PRO A 12 -4.98 -38.22 1.18
C PRO A 12 -5.11 -38.62 2.66
N GLY A 13 -5.63 -37.71 3.48
CA GLY A 13 -5.74 -37.89 4.94
C GLY A 13 -4.44 -37.68 5.73
N GLY A 14 -3.34 -37.33 5.07
CA GLY A 14 -2.07 -36.95 5.68
C GLY A 14 -1.83 -35.44 5.72
N VAL A 15 -0.58 -35.04 5.95
CA VAL A 15 -0.15 -33.63 5.88
C VAL A 15 0.22 -33.30 4.45
N LEU A 16 -0.45 -32.28 3.90
CA LEU A 16 -0.23 -31.72 2.59
C LEU A 16 0.28 -30.28 2.73
N PHE A 17 1.22 -29.89 1.89
CA PHE A 17 1.50 -28.48 1.67
C PHE A 17 0.57 -27.99 0.57
N PRO A 18 -0.29 -27.00 0.82
CA PRO A 18 -1.22 -26.53 -0.19
C PRO A 18 -0.46 -25.95 -1.39
N LEU A 19 -0.86 -26.35 -2.60
CA LEU A 19 -0.48 -25.62 -3.81
C LEU A 19 -1.28 -24.32 -3.84
N PRO A 20 -0.63 -23.14 -3.79
CA PRO A 20 -1.35 -21.87 -3.78
C PRO A 20 -2.06 -21.67 -5.12
N ALA A 21 -3.28 -21.11 -5.08
CA ALA A 21 -4.07 -20.81 -6.28
C ALA A 21 -3.36 -19.82 -7.23
N ALA A 22 -2.49 -18.98 -6.67
CA ALA A 22 -1.59 -18.10 -7.41
C ALA A 22 -0.28 -17.96 -6.64
N GLY A 23 0.84 -17.93 -7.35
CA GLY A 23 2.16 -17.78 -6.74
C GLY A 23 3.17 -17.26 -7.75
N PRO A 24 4.32 -16.75 -7.29
CA PRO A 24 5.39 -16.38 -8.19
C PRO A 24 5.76 -17.59 -9.06
N ARG A 25 5.96 -17.35 -10.36
CA ARG A 25 6.45 -18.38 -11.27
C ARG A 25 7.71 -19.02 -10.68
N PRO A 26 7.85 -20.36 -10.68
CA PRO A 26 9.09 -21.00 -10.23
C PRO A 26 10.27 -20.38 -10.98
N ARG A 27 11.23 -19.82 -10.24
CA ARG A 27 12.47 -19.31 -10.80
C ARG A 27 13.64 -20.12 -10.24
N PRO A 28 14.64 -20.46 -11.07
CA PRO A 28 15.89 -21.02 -10.58
C PRO A 28 16.49 -20.10 -9.51
N ALA A 29 17.17 -20.67 -8.51
CA ALA A 29 17.91 -19.90 -7.53
C ALA A 29 18.97 -19.05 -8.24
N GLY A 30 18.94 -17.73 -8.02
CA GLY A 30 19.86 -16.79 -8.64
C GLY A 30 19.61 -15.35 -8.19
N PRO A 31 20.59 -14.45 -8.37
CA PRO A 31 20.44 -13.05 -8.05
C PRO A 31 19.30 -12.41 -8.87
N GLY A 32 18.51 -11.55 -8.21
CA GLY A 32 17.46 -10.77 -8.89
C GLY A 32 18.04 -9.77 -9.89
N LYS A 33 17.20 -9.21 -10.76
CA LYS A 33 17.62 -8.22 -11.78
C LYS A 33 18.08 -6.86 -11.22
N GLY A 34 18.09 -6.69 -9.90
CA GLY A 34 18.26 -5.39 -9.24
C GLY A 34 17.05 -4.47 -9.47
N PHE A 35 17.13 -3.26 -8.90
CA PHE A 35 16.22 -2.16 -9.17
C PHE A 35 16.99 -0.84 -9.14
N THR A 36 16.52 0.15 -9.88
CA THR A 36 17.05 1.52 -9.89
C THR A 36 16.10 2.42 -9.12
N LEU A 37 16.63 3.24 -8.24
CA LEU A 37 15.90 4.29 -7.50
C LEU A 37 16.12 5.65 -8.15
N GLY A 38 15.27 6.62 -7.85
CA GLY A 38 15.43 8.01 -8.31
C GLY A 38 15.28 8.16 -9.82
N ARG A 39 14.46 7.33 -10.47
CA ARG A 39 14.18 7.47 -11.91
C ARG A 39 13.46 8.78 -12.23
N TRP A 40 12.75 9.30 -11.25
CA TRP A 40 12.24 10.67 -11.19
C TRP A 40 12.35 11.19 -9.74
N LEU A 41 12.15 12.49 -9.59
CA LEU A 41 12.22 13.19 -8.32
C LEU A 41 10.86 13.83 -7.99
N SER A 42 10.60 14.09 -6.71
CA SER A 42 9.54 15.03 -6.33
C SER A 42 9.84 16.41 -6.92
N ARG A 43 8.81 17.18 -7.19
CA ARG A 43 8.90 18.47 -7.90
C ARG A 43 9.46 19.56 -7.00
N VAL A 44 9.14 19.54 -5.71
CA VAL A 44 9.52 20.63 -4.79
C VAL A 44 10.91 20.41 -4.18
N SER A 45 11.07 19.43 -3.29
CA SER A 45 12.36 19.19 -2.61
C SER A 45 13.28 18.18 -3.32
N GLY A 46 12.90 17.66 -4.49
CA GLY A 46 13.75 16.77 -5.28
C GLY A 46 13.96 15.38 -4.67
N HIS A 47 13.00 14.87 -3.89
CA HIS A 47 13.11 13.56 -3.26
C HIS A 47 13.13 12.43 -4.31
N PRO A 48 14.08 11.48 -4.25
CA PRO A 48 14.17 10.41 -5.22
C PRO A 48 13.03 9.40 -5.06
N GLU A 49 12.48 8.95 -6.18
CA GLU A 49 11.52 7.84 -6.23
C GLU A 49 12.10 6.54 -5.66
N ALA A 50 11.25 5.80 -4.95
CA ALA A 50 11.50 4.40 -4.62
C ALA A 50 10.28 3.52 -4.92
N LYS A 51 10.49 2.44 -5.69
CA LYS A 51 9.43 1.46 -6.06
C LYS A 51 8.19 2.10 -6.70
N SER A 52 8.40 3.16 -7.47
CA SER A 52 7.43 4.01 -8.14
C SER A 52 6.61 4.91 -7.21
N GLU A 53 7.11 5.14 -6.00
CA GLU A 53 6.47 5.97 -4.98
C GLU A 53 7.42 7.10 -4.56
N LEU A 54 6.84 8.25 -4.17
CA LEU A 54 7.56 9.36 -3.55
C LEU A 54 7.34 9.33 -2.03
N PRO A 55 8.30 9.83 -1.22
CA PRO A 55 8.13 9.89 0.22
C PRO A 55 6.90 10.72 0.62
N ILE A 56 6.07 10.19 1.52
CA ILE A 56 4.86 10.89 1.98
C ILE A 56 5.14 12.22 2.67
N ALA A 57 6.36 12.41 3.19
CA ALA A 57 6.81 13.69 3.75
C ALA A 57 6.81 14.84 2.72
N ALA A 58 6.88 14.53 1.42
CA ALA A 58 6.80 15.50 0.34
C ALA A 58 5.34 15.92 0.02
N LEU A 59 4.33 15.21 0.54
CA LEU A 59 2.94 15.43 0.11
C LEU A 59 2.45 16.85 0.41
N ALA A 60 2.75 17.40 1.59
CA ALA A 60 2.31 18.74 1.96
C ALA A 60 2.91 19.81 1.04
N GLU A 61 4.23 19.77 0.79
CA GLU A 61 4.88 20.74 -0.11
C GLU A 61 4.40 20.63 -1.56
N GLU A 62 4.08 19.41 -2.03
CA GLU A 62 3.57 19.17 -3.37
C GLU A 62 2.16 19.72 -3.58
N ILE A 63 1.36 19.78 -2.51
CA ILE A 63 0.04 20.41 -2.50
C ILE A 63 0.15 21.93 -2.35
N GLU A 64 1.06 22.43 -1.51
CA GLU A 64 1.19 23.87 -1.21
C GLU A 64 1.85 24.66 -2.34
N THR A 65 2.86 24.07 -2.99
CA THR A 65 3.72 24.80 -3.93
C THR A 65 3.00 24.96 -5.28
N ALA A 66 2.67 26.21 -5.63
CA ALA A 66 2.05 26.54 -6.92
C ALA A 66 2.93 26.17 -8.13
N GLY A 67 2.32 26.09 -9.31
CA GLY A 67 2.99 25.83 -10.58
C GLY A 67 2.49 24.56 -11.28
N GLU A 68 3.12 24.26 -12.42
CA GLU A 68 2.85 23.05 -13.18
C GLU A 68 3.11 21.81 -12.31
N GLY A 69 2.20 20.84 -12.36
CA GLY A 69 2.32 19.60 -11.59
C GLY A 69 1.95 19.70 -10.09
N ARG A 70 1.45 20.85 -9.59
CA ARG A 70 0.89 20.95 -8.24
C ARG A 70 -0.18 19.88 -8.01
N ILE A 71 -0.14 19.20 -6.86
CA ILE A 71 -1.18 18.24 -6.49
C ILE A 71 -2.46 19.00 -6.14
N ARG A 72 -3.51 18.78 -6.93
CA ARG A 72 -4.84 19.40 -6.77
C ARG A 72 -5.89 18.41 -6.27
N ALA A 73 -5.64 17.12 -6.42
CA ALA A 73 -6.55 16.07 -6.01
C ALA A 73 -5.85 14.91 -5.30
N LEU A 74 -6.52 14.30 -4.33
CA LEU A 74 -6.01 13.17 -3.55
C LEU A 74 -7.07 12.07 -3.40
N VAL A 75 -6.64 10.81 -3.53
CA VAL A 75 -7.45 9.64 -3.16
C VAL A 75 -6.75 8.94 -2.00
N ALA A 76 -7.38 8.95 -0.83
CA ALA A 76 -6.90 8.26 0.37
C ALA A 76 -7.67 6.95 0.54
N ILE A 77 -6.96 5.82 0.58
CA ILE A 77 -7.57 4.48 0.74
C ILE A 77 -7.06 3.88 2.04
N ALA A 78 -7.96 3.65 3.00
CA ALA A 78 -7.68 3.11 4.33
C ALA A 78 -6.47 3.80 5.00
N ALA A 79 -6.42 5.13 4.93
CA ALA A 79 -5.26 5.92 5.32
C ALA A 79 -5.65 7.17 6.12
N ASN A 80 -4.85 7.47 7.15
CA ASN A 80 -4.96 8.69 7.95
C ASN A 80 -3.60 9.41 8.09
N PRO A 81 -3.02 9.92 6.99
CA PRO A 81 -1.71 10.56 7.00
C PRO A 81 -1.62 11.81 7.87
N VAL A 82 -2.73 12.49 8.21
CA VAL A 82 -2.71 13.56 9.23
C VAL A 82 -2.15 13.05 10.58
N LEU A 83 -2.39 11.78 10.92
CA LEU A 83 -1.83 11.17 12.14
C LEU A 83 -0.67 10.20 11.87
N SER A 84 -0.56 9.64 10.66
CA SER A 84 0.42 8.59 10.35
C SER A 84 1.64 9.07 9.53
N ALA A 85 1.62 10.30 9.01
CA ALA A 85 2.76 10.88 8.29
C ALA A 85 3.52 11.91 9.17
N PRO A 86 4.81 12.17 8.87
CA PRO A 86 5.54 13.27 9.50
C PRO A 86 4.86 14.62 9.26
N ASP A 87 4.97 15.53 10.24
CA ASP A 87 4.41 16.88 10.18
C ASP A 87 2.91 16.93 9.82
N GLY A 88 2.12 16.13 10.54
CA GLY A 88 0.68 16.03 10.35
C GLY A 88 -0.07 17.36 10.42
N ARG A 89 0.40 18.34 11.20
CA ARG A 89 -0.23 19.67 11.28
C ARG A 89 -0.10 20.46 9.97
N ARG A 90 1.07 20.39 9.34
CA ARG A 90 1.27 21.00 8.02
C ARG A 90 0.45 20.28 6.97
N LEU A 91 0.47 18.94 6.97
CA LEU A 91 -0.31 18.16 6.01
C LEU A 91 -1.82 18.43 6.16
N ASP A 92 -2.33 18.49 7.39
CA ASP A 92 -3.71 18.84 7.70
C ASP A 92 -4.13 20.18 7.08
N ALA A 93 -3.29 21.21 7.20
CA ALA A 93 -3.52 22.50 6.56
C ALA A 93 -3.44 22.43 5.02
N ALA A 94 -2.47 21.68 4.49
CA ALA A 94 -2.30 21.52 3.04
C ALA A 94 -3.51 20.82 2.39
N LEU A 95 -4.08 19.80 3.04
CA LEU A 95 -5.25 19.07 2.54
C LEU A 95 -6.47 19.98 2.34
N SER A 96 -6.66 21.01 3.15
CA SER A 96 -7.71 22.02 2.96
C SER A 96 -7.56 22.85 1.68
N GLY A 97 -6.37 22.84 1.06
CA GLY A 97 -6.07 23.54 -0.19
C GLY A 97 -6.23 22.69 -1.46
N LEU A 98 -6.72 21.45 -1.34
CA LEU A 98 -7.05 20.57 -2.47
C LEU A 98 -8.36 21.01 -3.13
N ASP A 99 -8.45 20.88 -4.45
CA ASP A 99 -9.68 21.13 -5.19
C ASP A 99 -10.63 19.93 -5.19
N PHE A 100 -10.09 18.74 -4.92
CA PHE A 100 -10.90 17.53 -4.81
C PHE A 100 -10.20 16.47 -3.96
N MET A 101 -10.96 15.74 -3.16
CA MET A 101 -10.41 14.65 -2.36
C MET A 101 -11.46 13.56 -2.15
N VAL A 102 -11.04 12.31 -2.34
CA VAL A 102 -11.84 11.12 -2.02
C VAL A 102 -11.18 10.39 -0.86
N SER A 103 -11.97 10.01 0.13
CA SER A 103 -11.53 9.12 1.21
C SER A 103 -12.32 7.82 1.16
N ILE A 104 -11.63 6.70 1.08
CA ILE A 104 -12.20 5.35 1.13
C ILE A 104 -11.79 4.73 2.45
N ASP A 105 -12.66 4.81 3.45
CA ASP A 105 -12.34 4.40 4.82
C ASP A 105 -13.61 3.88 5.52
N PRO A 106 -13.54 2.81 6.34
CA PRO A 106 -14.66 2.39 7.18
C PRO A 106 -15.10 3.44 8.21
N TYR A 107 -14.23 4.40 8.56
CA TYR A 107 -14.52 5.42 9.56
C TYR A 107 -14.15 6.83 9.09
N LEU A 108 -14.82 7.83 9.66
CA LEU A 108 -14.37 9.21 9.54
C LEU A 108 -13.14 9.43 10.44
N ASN A 109 -12.12 10.10 9.92
CA ASN A 109 -10.85 10.38 10.58
C ASN A 109 -10.34 11.80 10.26
N GLU A 110 -9.20 12.16 10.85
CA GLU A 110 -8.61 13.50 10.69
C GLU A 110 -8.26 13.85 9.24
N THR A 111 -7.94 12.86 8.41
CA THR A 111 -7.69 13.05 6.98
C THR A 111 -9.01 13.15 6.20
N SER A 112 -9.98 12.28 6.49
CA SER A 112 -11.23 12.22 5.74
C SER A 112 -12.11 13.45 5.92
N ARG A 113 -11.91 14.26 6.97
CA ARG A 113 -12.63 15.52 7.18
C ARG A 113 -12.40 16.56 6.07
N HIS A 114 -11.32 16.42 5.30
CA HIS A 114 -11.00 17.24 4.12
C HIS A 114 -11.57 16.66 2.82
N ALA A 115 -12.14 15.45 2.86
CA ALA A 115 -12.64 14.78 1.68
C ALA A 115 -13.94 15.44 1.17
N HIS A 116 -14.01 15.58 -0.15
CA HIS A 116 -15.22 16.01 -0.85
C HIS A 116 -16.21 14.84 -0.99
N VAL A 117 -15.67 13.61 -1.07
CA VAL A 117 -16.44 12.37 -1.12
C VAL A 117 -15.82 11.37 -0.15
N VAL A 118 -16.65 10.80 0.73
CA VAL A 118 -16.28 9.66 1.56
C VAL A 118 -17.03 8.43 1.07
N LEU A 119 -16.29 7.36 0.74
CA LEU A 119 -16.84 6.10 0.25
C LEU A 119 -16.59 4.98 1.27
N PRO A 120 -17.62 4.33 1.82
CA PRO A 120 -17.43 3.21 2.72
C PRO A 120 -16.98 1.96 1.92
N PRO A 121 -15.87 1.31 2.29
CA PRO A 121 -15.52 0.02 1.70
C PRO A 121 -16.44 -1.09 2.23
N PRO A 122 -16.63 -2.18 1.46
CA PRO A 122 -17.30 -3.37 1.98
C PRO A 122 -16.58 -3.91 3.24
N PRO A 123 -17.31 -4.47 4.22
CA PRO A 123 -16.68 -5.00 5.42
C PRO A 123 -15.74 -6.18 5.06
N PRO A 124 -14.66 -6.41 5.83
CA PRO A 124 -13.69 -7.47 5.51
C PRO A 124 -14.32 -8.86 5.38
N SER A 125 -15.39 -9.16 6.13
CA SER A 125 -16.13 -10.43 6.06
C SER A 125 -16.96 -10.63 4.78
N GLN A 126 -17.19 -9.57 4.01
CA GLN A 126 -17.97 -9.59 2.76
C GLN A 126 -17.11 -9.26 1.54
N SER A 127 -15.80 -9.08 1.72
CA SER A 127 -14.86 -8.90 0.63
C SER A 127 -14.12 -10.20 0.37
N ALA A 128 -14.14 -10.66 -0.87
CA ALA A 128 -13.22 -11.71 -1.29
C ALA A 128 -11.79 -11.18 -1.13
N HIS A 129 -11.02 -11.80 -0.25
CA HIS A 129 -9.62 -11.47 -0.03
C HIS A 129 -8.77 -12.71 -0.32
N HIS A 130 -7.76 -12.54 -1.17
CA HIS A 130 -6.71 -13.53 -1.35
C HIS A 130 -5.39 -12.85 -1.02
N ASP A 131 -4.72 -13.32 0.01
CA ASP A 131 -3.41 -12.80 0.35
C ASP A 131 -2.39 -13.33 -0.66
N PHE A 132 -1.78 -12.43 -1.43
CA PHE A 132 -0.72 -12.80 -2.37
C PHE A 132 0.68 -12.64 -1.77
N ALA A 133 0.83 -11.79 -0.75
CA ALA A 133 2.12 -11.39 -0.21
C ALA A 133 2.56 -12.31 0.94
N PHE A 134 1.65 -12.61 1.87
CA PHE A 134 1.94 -13.42 3.05
C PHE A 134 1.57 -14.90 2.90
N ASN A 135 0.86 -15.29 1.85
CA ASN A 135 0.53 -16.69 1.60
C ASN A 135 1.79 -17.57 1.49
N GLY A 136 2.88 -17.04 0.91
CA GLY A 136 4.17 -17.74 0.89
C GLY A 136 4.85 -17.94 2.25
N PHE A 137 4.37 -17.28 3.31
CA PHE A 137 4.82 -17.48 4.70
C PHE A 137 3.84 -18.30 5.53
N ALA A 138 2.68 -18.69 4.98
CA ALA A 138 1.76 -19.57 5.66
C ALA A 138 2.36 -20.98 5.72
N ILE A 139 2.55 -21.48 6.94
CA ILE A 139 3.10 -22.80 7.28
C ILE A 139 2.01 -23.86 7.40
#